data_AF-A0A7J6U316-F1
#
_entry.id   AF-A0A7J6U316-F1
#
_cell.length_a   1.000
_cell.length_b   1.000
_cell.length_c   1.000
_cell.angle_alpha   90.00
_cell.angle_beta   90.00
_cell.angle_gamma   90.00
#
_symmetry.space_group_name_H-M   'P 1'
#
loop_
_entity.id
_entity.type
_entity.pdbx_description
1 polymer ?
#
loop_
_entity_poly.entity_id
_entity_poly.type
_entity_poly.pdbx_seq_one_letter_code
_entity_poly.pdbx_strand_id
1 'polypeptide(L)'
;IFLFSTSYEIAFTLSPSSLKAVASAGNLVFLAIGFALAGVIFQLCAPWLPNFDPNKPTVASHKEAHYEYFYSVLIGLCGIGAIGCLSLIPYFKRVAEANKELEVASQKDGDIETEQSEGRLEG
;
A
#
# COMPACT_ATOMS: atom_id res chain seq x y z
N ILE A 1 -3.36 -11.20 -2.27
CA ILE A 1 -4.52 -11.00 -1.35
C ILE A 1 -4.11 -11.02 0.11
N PHE A 2 -3.48 -12.09 0.62
CA PHE A 2 -3.04 -12.14 2.04
C PHE A 2 -2.12 -10.99 2.45
N LEU A 3 -1.05 -10.72 1.69
CA LEU A 3 -0.12 -9.60 1.99
C LEU A 3 -0.81 -8.23 1.99
N PHE A 4 -1.73 -7.98 1.05
CA PHE A 4 -2.50 -6.74 1.00
C PHE A 4 -3.42 -6.57 2.21
N SER A 5 -4.03 -7.67 2.68
CA SER A 5 -4.88 -7.66 3.87
C SER A 5 -4.07 -7.35 5.14
N THR A 6 -2.90 -7.99 5.31
CA THR A 6 -2.04 -7.77 6.47
C THR A 6 -1.43 -6.36 6.47
N SER A 7 -1.00 -5.84 5.31
CA SER A 7 -0.50 -4.47 5.21
C SER A 7 -1.57 -3.43 5.48
N TYR A 8 -2.80 -3.68 5.03
CA TYR A 8 -3.96 -2.82 5.33
C TYR A 8 -4.30 -2.84 6.82
N GLU A 9 -4.30 -4.00 7.46
CA GLU A 9 -4.58 -4.14 8.89
C GLU A 9 -3.57 -3.37 9.76
N ILE A 10 -2.28 -3.41 9.41
CA ILE A 10 -1.23 -2.63 10.08
C ILE A 10 -1.43 -1.12 9.86
N ALA A 11 -1.77 -0.70 8.63
CA ALA A 11 -2.03 0.71 8.35
C ALA A 11 -3.28 1.23 9.08
N PHE A 12 -4.31 0.40 9.20
CA PHE A 12 -5.56 0.73 9.88
C PHE A 12 -5.40 0.83 11.39
N THR A 13 -4.62 -0.07 12.00
CA THR A 13 -4.34 -0.09 13.44
C THR A 13 -3.50 1.10 13.90
N LEU A 14 -2.59 1.59 13.04
CA LEU A 14 -1.72 2.72 13.35
C LEU A 14 -2.33 4.07 12.96
N SER A 15 -3.46 4.08 12.26
CA SER A 15 -4.15 5.32 11.87
C SER A 15 -5.06 5.85 12.99
N PRO A 16 -5.04 7.18 13.26
CA PRO A 16 -5.93 7.79 14.23
C PRO A 16 -7.40 7.56 13.85
N SER A 17 -8.30 7.47 14.84
CA SER A 17 -9.70 7.07 14.65
C SER A 17 -10.47 7.90 13.60
N SER A 18 -10.10 9.17 13.40
CA SER A 18 -10.68 10.07 12.39
C SER A 18 -10.17 9.83 10.96
N LEU A 19 -9.05 9.13 10.77
CA LEU A 19 -8.36 8.96 9.48
C LEU A 19 -8.36 7.51 8.97
N LYS A 20 -9.00 6.59 9.69
CA LYS A 20 -9.15 5.17 9.30
C LYS A 20 -9.83 4.97 7.94
N ALA A 21 -10.83 5.79 7.63
CA ALA A 21 -11.50 5.76 6.33
C ALA A 21 -10.56 6.18 5.18
N VAL A 22 -9.66 7.13 5.44
CA VAL A 22 -8.67 7.60 4.46
C VAL A 22 -7.60 6.54 4.22
N ALA A 23 -7.19 5.80 5.26
CA ALA A 23 -6.27 4.66 5.10
C ALA A 23 -6.85 3.57 4.18
N SER A 24 -8.14 3.29 4.30
CA SER A 24 -8.86 2.35 3.42
C SER A 24 -8.98 2.84 1.98
N ALA A 25 -9.38 4.10 1.79
CA ALA A 25 -9.46 4.71 0.47
C ALA A 25 -8.09 4.75 -0.23
N GLY A 26 -7.03 5.11 0.51
CA GLY A 26 -5.66 5.10 0.01
C GLY A 26 -5.24 3.71 -0.48
N ASN A 27 -5.49 2.67 0.32
CA ASN A 27 -5.20 1.29 -0.08
C ASN A 27 -5.91 0.90 -1.38
N LEU A 28 -7.18 1.29 -1.55
CA LEU A 28 -7.96 1.00 -2.75
C LEU A 28 -7.39 1.70 -4.00
N VAL A 29 -6.96 2.95 -3.86
CA VAL A 29 -6.35 3.73 -4.95
C VAL A 29 -5.02 3.10 -5.38
N PHE A 30 -4.15 2.73 -4.44
CA PHE A 30 -2.90 2.06 -4.77
C PHE A 30 -3.10 0.67 -5.40
N LEU A 31 -4.16 -0.04 -5.01
CA LEU A 31 -4.54 -1.29 -5.67
C LEU A 31 -4.97 -1.05 -7.13
N ALA A 32 -5.79 -0.03 -7.39
CA ALA A 32 -6.21 0.34 -8.75
C ALA A 32 -5.02 0.74 -9.64
N ILE A 33 -4.08 1.52 -9.08
CA ILE A 33 -2.83 1.87 -9.76
C ILE A 33 -2.01 0.62 -10.07
N GLY A 34 -1.94 -0.34 -9.13
CA GLY A 34 -1.26 -1.62 -9.35
C GLY A 34 -1.84 -2.40 -10.54
N PHE A 35 -3.16 -2.45 -10.68
CA PHE A 35 -3.81 -3.09 -11.83
C PHE A 35 -3.55 -2.35 -13.14
N ALA A 36 -3.59 -1.02 -13.13
CA ALA A 36 -3.28 -0.23 -14.32
C ALA A 36 -1.82 -0.44 -14.78
N LEU A 37 -0.88 -0.43 -13.84
CA LEU A 37 0.54 -0.70 -14.11
C LEU A 37 0.77 -2.11 -14.64
N ALA A 38 0.07 -3.12 -14.11
CA ALA A 38 0.14 -4.48 -14.65
C ALA A 38 -0.27 -4.52 -16.13
N GLY A 39 -1.35 -3.82 -16.50
CA GLY A 39 -1.77 -3.70 -17.90
C GLY A 39 -0.71 -3.04 -18.80
N VAL A 40 -0.07 -1.97 -18.33
CA VAL A 40 1.02 -1.28 -19.05
C VAL A 40 2.23 -2.20 -19.23
N ILE A 41 2.63 -2.92 -18.17
CA ILE A 41 3.75 -3.87 -18.24
C ILE A 41 3.47 -4.97 -19.27
N PHE A 42 2.24 -5.50 -19.31
CA PHE A 42 1.85 -6.48 -20.33
C PHE A 42 1.93 -5.91 -21.75
N GLN A 43 1.57 -4.65 -21.98
CA GLN A 43 1.73 -4.03 -23.30
C GLN A 43 3.19 -3.81 -23.67
N LEU A 44 4.03 -3.39 -22.72
CA LEU A 44 5.47 -3.22 -22.95
C LEU A 44 6.17 -4.56 -23.24
N CYS A 45 5.71 -5.64 -22.62
CA CYS A 45 6.22 -7.00 -22.83
C CYS A 45 5.52 -7.75 -23.97
N ALA A 46 4.51 -7.16 -24.63
CA ALA A 46 3.81 -7.76 -25.76
C ALA A 46 4.74 -8.23 -26.90
N PRO A 47 5.86 -7.54 -27.23
CA PRO A 47 6.81 -8.03 -28.22
C PRO A 47 7.52 -9.34 -27.84
N TRP A 48 7.59 -9.66 -26.54
CA TRP A 48 8.22 -10.89 -26.02
C TRP A 48 7.21 -12.02 -25.79
N LEU A 49 5.92 -11.70 -25.85
CA LEU A 49 4.80 -12.58 -25.53
C LEU A 49 3.92 -12.72 -26.79
N PRO A 50 4.22 -13.64 -27.71
CA PRO A 50 3.41 -13.88 -28.89
C PRO A 50 1.97 -14.22 -28.48
N ASN A 51 1.02 -13.63 -29.21
CA ASN A 51 -0.40 -13.72 -28.89
C ASN A 51 -0.85 -15.19 -28.93
N PHE A 52 -1.32 -15.71 -27.79
CA PHE A 52 -1.82 -17.08 -27.71
C PHE A 52 -3.26 -17.11 -28.26
N ASP A 53 -3.43 -17.56 -29.50
CA ASP A 53 -4.75 -17.82 -30.08
C ASP A 53 -5.17 -19.28 -29.77
N PRO A 54 -6.15 -19.50 -28.88
CA PRO A 54 -6.62 -20.85 -28.55
C PRO A 54 -7.29 -21.57 -29.73
N ASN A 55 -7.74 -20.83 -30.75
CA ASN A 55 -8.36 -21.41 -31.95
C ASN A 55 -7.34 -21.73 -33.06
N LYS A 56 -6.09 -21.26 -32.92
CA LYS A 56 -4.96 -21.53 -33.81
C LYS A 56 -3.66 -21.69 -32.99
N PRO A 57 -3.51 -22.81 -32.26
CA PRO A 57 -2.33 -23.04 -31.44
C PRO A 57 -1.10 -23.09 -32.35
N THR A 58 -0.30 -22.02 -32.30
CA THR A 58 0.90 -21.87 -33.13
C THR A 58 2.11 -22.26 -32.29
N VAL A 59 3.03 -23.05 -32.84
CA VAL A 59 4.25 -23.53 -32.14
C VAL A 59 5.11 -22.36 -31.62
N ALA A 60 5.02 -21.19 -32.27
CA ALA A 60 5.62 -19.93 -31.85
C ALA A 60 5.19 -19.51 -30.43
N SER A 61 3.93 -19.75 -30.03
CA SER A 61 3.45 -19.39 -28.68
C SER A 61 4.13 -20.16 -27.54
N HIS A 62 4.72 -21.31 -27.84
CA HIS A 62 5.41 -22.16 -26.86
C HIS A 62 6.94 -22.13 -26.99
N LYS A 63 7.49 -21.91 -28.20
CA LYS A 63 8.94 -21.92 -28.47
C LYS A 63 9.59 -20.55 -28.62
N GLU A 64 8.83 -19.53 -29.03
CA GLU A 64 9.35 -18.16 -29.25
C GLU A 64 8.90 -17.19 -28.15
N ALA A 65 8.08 -17.66 -27.21
CA ALA A 65 7.65 -16.86 -26.07
C ALA A 65 8.74 -16.79 -25.02
N HIS A 66 9.35 -15.61 -24.87
CA HIS A 66 10.42 -15.35 -23.90
C HIS A 66 9.83 -14.96 -22.54
N TYR A 67 9.10 -15.90 -21.92
CA TYR A 67 8.54 -15.70 -20.58
C TYR A 67 9.62 -15.42 -19.53
N GLU A 68 10.87 -15.88 -19.73
CA GLU A 68 11.98 -15.55 -18.82
C GLU A 68 12.23 -14.05 -18.68
N TYR A 69 12.09 -13.26 -19.75
CA TYR A 69 12.31 -11.81 -19.70
C TYR A 69 11.17 -11.08 -18.99
N PHE A 70 9.93 -11.55 -19.18
CA PHE A 70 8.79 -11.03 -18.43
C PHE A 70 8.96 -11.26 -16.92
N TYR A 71 9.35 -12.48 -16.51
CA TYR A 71 9.55 -12.79 -15.10
C TYR A 71 10.78 -12.08 -14.51
N SER A 72 11.85 -11.87 -15.27
CA SER A 72 13.02 -11.12 -14.78
C SER A 72 12.70 -9.64 -14.53
N VAL A 73 11.91 -9.00 -15.40
CA VAL A 73 11.39 -7.64 -15.20
C VAL A 73 10.50 -7.58 -13.95
N LEU A 74 9.63 -8.58 -13.76
CA LEU A 74 8.77 -8.65 -12.57
C LEU A 74 9.58 -8.80 -11.29
N ILE A 75 10.62 -9.65 -11.28
CA ILE A 75 11.54 -9.80 -10.15
C ILE A 75 12.26 -8.47 -9.86
N GLY A 76 12.75 -7.79 -10.90
CA GLY A 76 13.38 -6.47 -10.75
C GLY A 76 12.44 -5.44 -10.14
N LEU A 77 11.20 -5.37 -10.61
CA LEU A 77 10.16 -4.48 -10.08
C LEU A 77 9.85 -4.77 -8.61
N CYS A 78 9.70 -6.05 -8.25
CA CYS A 78 9.52 -6.49 -6.87
C CYS A 78 10.73 -6.12 -5.99
N GLY A 79 11.95 -6.25 -6.51
CA GLY A 79 13.18 -5.87 -5.82
C GLY A 79 13.24 -4.37 -5.52
N ILE A 80 12.92 -3.52 -6.51
CA ILE A 80 12.84 -2.06 -6.33
C ILE A 80 11.75 -1.72 -5.30
N GLY A 81 10.59 -2.37 -5.38
CA GLY A 81 9.51 -2.19 -4.39
C GLY A 81 9.96 -2.56 -2.97
N ALA A 82 10.66 -3.68 -2.80
CA ALA A 82 11.20 -4.10 -1.51
C ALA A 82 12.20 -3.09 -0.94
N ILE A 83 13.14 -2.60 -1.76
CA ILE A 83 14.11 -1.57 -1.35
C ILE A 83 13.38 -0.27 -0.95
N GLY A 84 12.38 0.15 -1.74
CA GLY A 84 11.54 1.29 -1.43
C GLY A 84 10.86 1.16 -0.07
N CYS A 85 10.23 0.02 0.20
CA CYS A 85 9.61 -0.28 1.49
C CYS A 85 10.61 -0.20 2.65
N LEU A 86 11.80 -0.80 2.49
CA LEU A 86 12.84 -0.78 3.53
C LEU A 86 13.34 0.65 3.80
N SER A 87 13.48 1.47 2.75
CA SER A 87 13.91 2.87 2.89
C SER A 87 12.90 3.77 3.62
N LEU A 88 11.62 3.40 3.58
CA LEU A 88 10.53 4.14 4.24
C LEU A 88 10.37 3.78 5.72
N ILE A 89 10.94 2.68 6.20
CA ILE A 89 10.90 2.27 7.62
C ILE A 89 11.37 3.37 8.58
N PRO A 90 12.56 4.01 8.40
CA PRO A 90 13.01 5.06 9.32
C PRO A 90 12.07 6.27 9.35
N TYR A 91 11.54 6.65 8.19
CA TYR A 91 10.56 7.74 8.09
C TYR A 91 9.27 7.39 8.83
N PHE A 92 8.76 6.18 8.63
CA PHE A 92 7.56 5.69 9.30
C PHE A 92 7.70 5.70 10.82
N LYS A 93 8.83 5.23 11.35
CA LYS A 93 9.12 5.27 12.79
C LYS A 93 9.10 6.68 13.35
N ARG A 94 9.72 7.64 12.65
CA ARG A 94 9.74 9.05 13.06
C ARG A 94 8.35 9.67 13.11
N VAL A 95 7.51 9.38 12.11
CA VAL A 95 6.13 9.90 12.04
C VAL A 95 5.24 9.24 13.10
N ALA A 96 5.40 7.94 13.34
CA ALA A 96 4.66 7.21 14.36
C ALA A 96 4.95 7.76 15.78
N GLU A 97 6.20 8.10 16.07
CA GLU A 97 6.60 8.72 17.34
C GLU A 97 5.96 10.11 17.52
N ALA A 98 6.08 10.98 16.51
CA ALA A 98 5.47 12.31 16.54
C ALA A 98 3.93 12.27 16.70
N ASN A 99 3.25 11.33 16.04
CA ASN A 99 1.80 11.17 16.18
C ASN A 99 1.42 10.70 17.59
N LYS A 100 2.21 9.81 18.21
CA LYS A 100 1.96 9.34 19.58
C LYS A 100 2.09 10.47 20.61
N GLU A 101 3.05 11.36 20.43
CA GLU A 101 3.22 12.54 21.30
C GLU A 101 2.02 13.49 21.20
N LEU A 102 1.50 13.70 19.99
CA LEU A 102 0.32 14.52 19.74
C LEU A 102 -0.96 13.89 20.34
N GLU A 103 -1.12 12.58 20.27
CA GLU A 103 -2.26 11.89 20.91
C GLU A 103 -2.22 12.07 22.43
N VAL A 104 -1.05 11.92 23.08
CA VAL A 104 -0.92 12.11 24.52
C VAL A 104 -1.18 13.57 24.93
N ALA A 105 -0.73 14.54 24.13
CA ALA A 105 -1.00 15.95 24.37
C ALA A 105 -2.50 16.27 24.23
N SER A 106 -3.15 15.78 23.19
CA SER A 106 -4.59 15.99 22.96
C SER A 106 -5.46 15.33 24.02
N GLN A 107 -5.03 14.20 24.58
CA GLN A 107 -5.75 13.51 25.65
C GLN A 107 -5.65 14.30 26.98
N LYS A 108 -4.45 14.82 27.29
CA LYS A 108 -4.26 15.70 28.45
C LYS A 108 -5.05 16.99 28.36
N ASP A 109 -5.08 17.65 27.21
CA ASP A 109 -5.88 18.87 27.03
C ASP A 109 -7.38 18.59 27.17
N GLY A 110 -7.86 17.47 26.63
CA GLY A 110 -9.26 17.05 26.77
C GLY A 110 -9.66 16.74 28.23
N ASP A 111 -8.78 16.08 28.98
CA ASP A 111 -9.02 15.78 30.41
C ASP A 111 -9.06 17.08 31.24
N ILE A 112 -8.17 18.04 30.96
CA ILE A 112 -8.13 19.35 31.65
C ILE A 112 -9.39 20.18 31.34
N GLU A 113 -9.85 20.21 30.09
CA GLU A 113 -11.10 20.89 29.72
C GLU A 113 -12.32 20.23 30.39
N THR A 114 -12.31 18.91 30.51
CA THR A 114 -13.41 18.17 31.16
C THR A 114 -13.46 18.48 32.65
N GLU A 115 -12.32 18.43 33.36
CA GLU A 115 -12.23 18.79 34.78
C GLU A 115 -12.61 20.26 35.05
N GLN A 116 -12.22 21.20 34.16
CA GLN A 116 -12.66 22.60 34.26
C GLN A 116 -14.16 22.77 34.04
N SER A 117 -14.77 21.97 33.15
CA SER A 117 -16.21 22.02 32.89
C SER A 117 -17.03 21.48 34.06
N GLU A 118 -16.58 20.39 34.70
CA GLU A 118 -17.22 19.81 35.89
C GLU A 118 -17.05 20.73 37.11
N GLY A 119 -15.85 21.28 37.34
CA GLY A 119 -15.61 22.23 38.42
C GLY A 119 -16.36 23.57 38.29
N ARG A 120 -16.85 23.90 37.09
CA ARG A 120 -17.69 25.09 36.84
C ARG A 120 -19.18 24.85 37.09
N LEU A 121 -19.62 23.59 37.07
CA LEU A 121 -21.02 23.21 37.32
C LEU A 121 -21.32 23.01 38.81
N GLU A 122 -20.30 22.80 39.64
CA GLU A 122 -20.43 22.65 41.10
C GLU A 122 -20.18 23.94 41.91
N GLY A 123 -19.93 25.08 41.25
CA GLY A 123 -19.62 26.39 41.86
C GLY A 123 -20.75 27.40 41.86
#